data_AF-A0A2V5RNW8-F1
#
_entry.id   AF-A0A2V5RNW8-F1
#
_cell.length_a   1.000
_cell.length_b   1.000
_cell.length_c   1.000
_cell.angle_alpha   90.00
_cell.angle_beta   90.00
_cell.angle_gamma   90.00
#
_symmetry.space_group_name_H-M   'P 1'
#
loop_
_entity.id
_entity.type
_entity.pdbx_description
1 polymer ?
#
loop_
_entity_poly.entity_id
_entity_poly.type
_entity_poly.pdbx_seq_one_letter_code
_entity_poly.pdbx_strand_id
1 'polypeptide(L)'
;MKKFFALLMLIPFAMICSCQKQESAAEQQLAQRKAELDARDKALDERERALAEREKVRARAPGIPSDVQSRAQVRDPAELKAERERRLQQLPPELRGLIADPSQGRDQSDARMQERLAQRQRRTEELQRARMAHAVKPFGAEATSSTPSPAMEATSPSPSPTPE
;
A
#
# COMPACT_ATOMS: atom_id res chain seq x y z
N MET A 1 -0.18 10.42 -66.33
CA MET A 1 0.46 11.53 -65.58
C MET A 1 -0.31 11.93 -64.32
N LYS A 2 -1.56 12.41 -64.39
CA LYS A 2 -2.30 12.94 -63.21
C LYS A 2 -2.47 11.98 -62.02
N LYS A 3 -2.71 10.69 -62.27
CA LYS A 3 -2.87 9.67 -61.20
C LYS A 3 -1.58 9.41 -60.41
N PHE A 4 -0.43 9.45 -61.08
CA PHE A 4 0.88 9.32 -60.41
C PHE A 4 1.22 10.55 -59.59
N PHE A 5 0.84 11.74 -60.05
CA PHE A 5 1.02 12.99 -59.31
C PHE A 5 0.20 13.01 -58.01
N ALA A 6 -1.04 12.51 -58.05
CA ALA A 6 -1.87 12.36 -56.87
C ALA A 6 -1.28 11.34 -55.87
N LEU A 7 -0.74 10.22 -56.38
CA LEU A 7 -0.10 9.20 -55.54
C LEU A 7 1.16 9.74 -54.85
N LEU A 8 1.99 10.49 -55.57
CA LEU A 8 3.20 11.14 -55.05
C LEU A 8 2.90 12.19 -53.96
N MET A 9 1.74 12.83 -53.99
CA MET A 9 1.30 13.79 -52.98
C MET A 9 0.63 13.11 -51.76
N LEU A 10 0.02 11.95 -51.95
CA LEU A 10 -0.63 11.20 -50.86
C LEU A 10 0.36 10.56 -49.88
N ILE A 11 1.51 10.11 -50.36
CA ILE A 11 2.56 9.47 -49.55
C ILE A 11 3.09 10.41 -48.44
N PRO A 12 3.54 11.65 -48.73
CA PRO A 12 4.02 12.56 -47.68
C PRO A 12 2.88 13.01 -46.75
N PHE A 13 1.66 13.16 -47.26
CA PHE A 13 0.50 13.52 -46.44
C PHE A 13 0.20 12.45 -45.38
N ALA A 14 0.18 11.16 -45.77
CA ALA A 14 -0.01 10.06 -44.84
C ALA A 14 1.12 9.97 -43.79
N MET A 15 2.35 10.30 -44.19
CA MET A 15 3.50 10.32 -43.27
C MET A 15 3.35 11.42 -42.21
N ILE A 16 3.02 12.65 -42.63
CA ILE A 16 2.80 13.78 -41.71
C ILE A 16 1.62 13.52 -40.76
N CYS A 17 0.51 12.99 -41.26
CA CYS A 17 -0.64 12.63 -40.43
C CYS A 17 -0.30 11.56 -39.39
N SER A 18 0.57 10.60 -39.73
CA SER A 18 1.00 9.55 -38.80
C SER A 18 1.88 10.10 -37.69
N CYS A 19 2.80 11.02 -38.01
CA CYS A 19 3.64 11.70 -37.02
C CYS A 19 2.81 12.53 -36.03
N GLN A 20 1.87 13.36 -36.52
CA GLN A 20 0.98 14.14 -35.65
C GLN A 20 0.13 13.25 -34.74
N LYS A 21 -0.37 12.12 -35.26
CA LYS A 21 -1.19 11.20 -34.48
C LYS A 21 -0.38 10.53 -33.35
N GLN A 22 0.86 10.13 -33.61
CA GLN A 22 1.74 9.59 -32.56
C GLN A 22 2.10 10.65 -31.52
N GLU A 23 2.42 11.87 -31.95
CA GLU A 23 2.79 12.97 -31.07
C GLU A 23 1.64 13.34 -30.13
N SER A 24 0.41 13.48 -30.65
CA SER A 24 -0.77 13.74 -29.82
C SER A 24 -1.06 12.64 -28.78
N ALA A 25 -0.87 11.37 -29.15
CA ALA A 25 -1.07 10.25 -28.23
C ALA A 25 0.02 10.21 -27.13
N ALA A 26 1.27 10.51 -27.50
CA ALA A 26 2.38 10.59 -26.55
C ALA A 26 2.22 11.77 -25.58
N GLU A 27 1.79 12.94 -26.08
CA GLU A 27 1.46 14.11 -25.26
C GLU A 27 0.33 13.82 -24.28
N GLN A 28 -0.72 13.12 -24.72
CA GLN A 28 -1.83 12.73 -23.84
C GLN A 28 -1.38 11.78 -22.73
N GLN A 29 -0.52 10.80 -23.04
CA GLN A 29 0.05 9.90 -22.03
C GLN A 29 0.96 10.64 -21.03
N LEU A 30 1.73 11.62 -21.51
CA LEU A 30 2.56 12.47 -20.64
C LEU A 30 1.70 13.35 -19.74
N ALA A 31 0.65 13.97 -20.28
CA ALA A 31 -0.29 14.76 -19.51
C ALA A 31 -0.97 13.91 -18.43
N GLN A 32 -1.38 12.68 -18.77
CA GLN A 32 -1.96 11.74 -17.81
C GLN A 32 -0.97 11.35 -16.70
N ARG A 33 0.26 10.95 -17.05
CA ARG A 33 1.29 10.61 -16.06
C ARG A 33 1.66 11.80 -15.17
N LYS A 34 1.70 13.00 -15.76
CA LYS A 34 1.98 14.24 -15.01
C LYS A 34 0.86 14.53 -14.01
N ALA A 35 -0.40 14.38 -14.41
CA ALA A 35 -1.54 14.52 -13.49
C ALA A 35 -1.53 13.45 -12.39
N GLU A 36 -1.16 12.21 -12.72
CA GLU A 36 -1.03 11.14 -11.73
C GLU A 36 0.09 11.43 -10.72
N LEU A 37 1.25 11.89 -11.19
CA LEU A 37 2.37 12.25 -10.32
C LEU A 37 2.01 13.45 -9.43
N ASP A 38 1.39 14.49 -9.97
CA ASP A 38 0.93 15.65 -9.20
C ASP A 38 -0.09 15.25 -8.12
N ALA A 39 -1.00 14.31 -8.41
CA ALA A 39 -1.92 13.77 -7.42
C ALA A 39 -1.20 12.95 -6.33
N ARG A 40 -0.18 12.17 -6.70
CA ARG A 40 0.63 11.41 -5.73
C ARG A 40 1.46 12.32 -4.84
N ASP A 41 2.07 13.36 -5.39
CA ASP A 41 2.85 14.34 -4.63
C ASP A 41 1.97 15.06 -3.61
N LYS A 42 0.77 15.50 -4.01
CA LYS A 42 -0.22 16.07 -3.08
C LYS A 42 -0.60 15.09 -1.95
N ALA A 43 -0.81 13.82 -2.29
CA ALA A 43 -1.12 12.79 -1.29
C ALA A 43 0.06 12.52 -0.32
N LEU A 44 1.31 12.67 -0.78
CA LEU A 44 2.49 12.57 0.07
C LEU A 44 2.64 13.80 0.98
N ASP A 45 2.42 15.01 0.46
CA ASP A 45 2.43 16.25 1.25
C ASP A 45 1.40 16.19 2.40
N GLU A 46 0.19 15.69 2.12
CA GLU A 46 -0.83 15.50 3.15
C GLU A 46 -0.39 14.48 4.22
N ARG A 47 0.22 13.37 3.80
CA ARG A 47 0.74 12.35 4.73
C ARG A 47 1.87 12.91 5.59
N GLU A 48 2.78 13.68 5.01
CA GLU A 48 3.87 14.31 5.75
C GLU A 48 3.31 15.28 6.80
N ARG A 49 2.34 16.12 6.43
CA ARG A 49 1.67 17.02 7.37
C ARG A 49 0.98 16.25 8.51
N ALA A 50 0.27 15.17 8.19
CA ALA A 50 -0.37 14.33 9.19
C ALA A 50 0.64 13.63 10.12
N LEU A 51 1.80 13.24 9.60
CA LEU A 51 2.88 12.67 10.42
C LEU A 51 3.53 13.73 11.31
N ALA A 52 3.80 14.93 10.79
CA ALA A 52 4.34 16.04 11.56
C ALA A 52 3.37 16.47 12.69
N GLU A 53 2.06 16.46 12.44
CA GLU A 53 1.06 16.70 13.49
C GLU A 53 1.07 15.59 14.54
N ARG A 54 1.09 14.31 14.12
CA ARG A 54 1.21 13.17 15.04
C ARG A 54 2.47 13.23 15.90
N GLU A 55 3.57 13.66 15.32
CA GLU A 55 4.83 13.86 16.04
C GLU A 55 4.72 14.99 17.06
N LYS A 56 4.13 16.14 16.70
CA LYS A 56 3.87 17.24 17.63
C LYS A 56 2.96 16.81 18.78
N VAL A 57 1.90 16.05 18.48
CA VAL A 57 1.02 15.47 19.51
C VAL A 57 1.79 14.49 20.38
N ARG A 58 2.65 13.63 19.81
CA ARG A 58 3.50 12.72 20.57
C ARG A 58 4.52 13.45 21.45
N ALA A 59 5.10 14.55 20.97
CA ALA A 59 6.05 15.36 21.71
C ALA A 59 5.39 16.13 22.86
N ARG A 60 4.11 16.49 22.71
CA ARG A 60 3.29 17.16 23.75
C ARG A 60 2.59 16.19 24.68
N ALA A 61 2.35 14.95 24.24
CA ALA A 61 1.84 13.90 25.11
C ALA A 61 2.84 13.71 26.25
N PRO A 62 2.37 13.56 27.51
CA PRO A 62 3.26 13.17 28.59
C PRO A 62 3.92 11.86 28.18
N GLY A 63 5.21 11.92 27.84
CA GLY A 63 5.99 10.71 27.65
C GLY A 63 5.85 9.91 28.93
N ILE A 64 5.60 8.61 28.82
CA ILE A 64 5.98 7.71 29.92
C ILE A 64 7.43 8.09 30.19
N PRO A 65 7.77 8.60 31.39
CA PRO A 65 9.09 9.14 31.62
C PRO A 65 10.07 8.08 31.20
N SER A 66 11.07 8.42 30.37
CA SER A 66 12.10 7.47 29.96
C SER A 66 12.68 6.80 31.20
N ASP A 67 12.76 7.54 32.31
CA ASP A 67 13.11 7.09 33.66
C ASP A 67 12.26 5.90 34.15
N VAL A 68 10.96 5.83 33.85
CA VAL A 68 10.07 4.71 34.23
C VAL A 68 10.34 3.49 33.35
N GLN A 69 10.58 3.69 32.05
CA GLN A 69 10.90 2.60 31.12
C GLN A 69 12.34 2.05 31.35
N SER A 70 13.29 2.94 31.64
CA SER A 70 14.67 2.62 32.00
C SER A 70 14.76 1.97 33.38
N ARG A 71 14.01 2.45 34.38
CA ARG A 71 13.93 1.81 35.71
C ARG A 71 13.25 0.44 35.64
N ALA A 72 12.29 0.25 34.75
CA ALA A 72 11.70 -1.06 34.48
C ALA A 72 12.64 -1.99 33.70
N GLN A 73 13.55 -1.47 32.85
CA GLN A 73 14.55 -2.27 32.14
C GLN A 73 15.75 -2.68 33.01
N VAL A 74 16.17 -1.82 33.96
CA VAL A 74 17.34 -2.08 34.81
C VAL A 74 17.00 -2.97 36.02
N ARG A 75 15.71 -3.02 36.42
CA ARG A 75 15.31 -3.74 37.62
C ARG A 75 15.05 -5.22 37.33
N ASP A 76 15.65 -6.08 38.15
CA ASP A 76 15.48 -7.52 38.04
C ASP A 76 13.99 -7.90 38.10
N PRO A 77 13.45 -8.66 37.12
CA PRO A 77 12.07 -9.09 37.12
C PRO A 77 11.64 -9.81 38.40
N ALA A 78 12.56 -10.46 39.13
CA ALA A 78 12.26 -11.09 40.41
C ALA A 78 11.98 -10.04 41.51
N GLU A 79 12.77 -8.98 41.58
CA GLU A 79 12.53 -7.88 42.52
C GLU A 79 11.21 -7.16 42.26
N LEU A 80 10.86 -6.95 40.99
CA LEU A 80 9.63 -6.25 40.62
C LEU A 80 8.39 -7.08 40.97
N LYS A 81 8.48 -8.42 40.83
CA LYS A 81 7.46 -9.34 41.34
C LYS A 81 7.36 -9.28 42.87
N ALA A 82 8.49 -9.30 43.59
CA ALA A 82 8.51 -9.24 45.04
C ALA A 82 7.98 -7.89 45.58
N GLU A 83 8.30 -6.76 44.95
CA GLU A 83 7.74 -5.45 45.32
C GLU A 83 6.23 -5.40 45.07
N ARG A 84 5.77 -5.91 43.93
CA ARG A 84 4.34 -6.01 43.62
C ARG A 84 3.62 -6.90 44.63
N GLU A 85 4.22 -8.03 45.01
CA GLU A 85 3.67 -8.93 46.03
C GLU A 85 3.61 -8.27 47.40
N ARG A 86 4.63 -7.51 47.80
CA ARG A 86 4.58 -6.69 49.03
C ARG A 86 3.49 -5.63 48.97
N ARG A 87 3.28 -4.98 47.82
CA ARG A 87 2.20 -4.01 47.64
C ARG A 87 0.83 -4.67 47.77
N LEU A 88 0.63 -5.82 47.12
CA LEU A 88 -0.57 -6.64 47.30
C LEU A 88 -0.74 -7.06 48.77
N GLN A 89 0.36 -7.40 49.44
CA GLN A 89 0.61 -7.53 50.88
C GLN A 89 -0.06 -6.46 51.75
N GLN A 90 -0.06 -5.22 51.26
CA GLN A 90 -0.49 -4.03 52.00
C GLN A 90 -1.91 -3.56 51.62
N LEU A 91 -2.52 -4.13 50.58
CA LEU A 91 -3.87 -3.76 50.17
C LEU A 91 -4.93 -4.38 51.10
N PRO A 92 -6.00 -3.63 51.45
CA PRO A 92 -7.18 -4.15 52.12
C PRO A 92 -7.77 -5.37 51.37
N PRO A 93 -8.30 -6.38 52.09
CA PRO A 93 -8.76 -7.63 51.49
C PRO A 93 -9.89 -7.46 50.47
N GLU A 94 -10.72 -6.43 50.63
CA GLU A 94 -11.81 -6.05 49.72
C GLU A 94 -11.29 -5.66 48.32
N LEU A 95 -10.10 -5.07 48.24
CA LEU A 95 -9.49 -4.64 46.98
C LEU A 95 -8.65 -5.74 46.32
N ARG A 96 -8.18 -6.73 47.09
CA ARG A 96 -7.38 -7.83 46.55
C ARG A 96 -8.18 -8.74 45.62
N GLY A 97 -9.45 -8.99 45.92
CA GLY A 97 -10.32 -9.84 45.11
C GLY A 97 -10.69 -9.24 43.75
N LEU A 98 -10.50 -7.93 43.57
CA LEU A 98 -10.78 -7.22 42.32
C LEU A 98 -9.57 -7.19 41.35
N ILE A 99 -8.39 -7.62 41.80
CA ILE A 99 -7.18 -7.62 40.99
C ILE A 99 -7.11 -8.91 40.19
N ALA A 100 -7.22 -8.80 38.87
CA ALA A 100 -7.09 -9.94 37.95
C ALA A 100 -5.76 -10.67 38.17
N ASP A 101 -5.83 -12.01 38.19
CA ASP A 101 -4.63 -12.84 38.30
C ASP A 101 -3.76 -12.64 37.05
N PRO A 102 -2.54 -12.10 37.20
CA PRO A 102 -1.65 -11.84 36.08
C PRO A 102 -1.18 -13.12 35.37
N SER A 103 -1.36 -14.30 35.97
CA SER A 103 -1.02 -15.58 35.34
C SER A 103 -2.02 -16.00 34.27
N GLN A 104 -3.31 -15.67 34.41
CA GLN A 104 -4.35 -16.14 33.50
C GLN A 104 -4.28 -15.52 32.09
N GLY A 105 -3.81 -14.27 31.98
CA GLY A 105 -3.81 -13.54 30.70
C GLY A 105 -2.53 -13.65 29.89
N ARG A 106 -1.47 -14.25 30.47
CA ARG A 106 -0.12 -14.17 29.91
C ARG A 106 0.06 -15.10 28.72
N ASP A 107 -0.35 -16.36 28.87
CA ASP A 107 -0.24 -17.37 27.81
C ASP A 107 -1.05 -16.98 26.56
N GLN A 108 -2.26 -16.45 26.76
CA GLN A 108 -3.09 -15.98 25.66
C GLN A 108 -2.50 -14.73 24.98
N SER A 109 -1.93 -13.81 25.76
CA SER A 109 -1.29 -12.61 25.22
C SER A 109 -0.01 -12.94 24.46
N ASP A 110 0.76 -13.91 24.95
CA ASP A 110 2.01 -14.36 24.34
C ASP A 110 1.73 -15.13 23.04
N ALA A 111 0.71 -16.00 23.03
CA ALA A 111 0.25 -16.67 21.82
C ALA A 111 -0.18 -15.66 20.73
N ARG A 112 -1.01 -14.66 21.10
CA ARG A 112 -1.41 -13.58 20.18
C ARG A 112 -0.22 -12.75 19.72
N MET A 113 0.78 -12.54 20.57
CA MET A 113 1.99 -11.81 20.21
C MET A 113 2.82 -12.58 19.19
N GLN A 114 3.05 -13.87 19.41
CA GLN A 114 3.76 -14.73 18.46
C GLN A 114 3.04 -14.81 17.12
N GLU A 115 1.71 -14.93 17.12
CA GLU A 115 0.91 -14.95 15.89
C GLU A 115 1.11 -13.68 15.06
N ARG A 116 1.08 -12.50 15.71
CA ARG A 116 1.35 -11.22 15.03
C ARG A 116 2.76 -11.13 14.48
N LEU A 117 3.75 -11.69 15.17
CA LEU A 117 5.13 -11.72 14.70
C LEU A 117 5.27 -12.63 13.48
N ALA A 118 4.69 -13.83 13.52
CA ALA A 118 4.66 -14.75 12.40
C ALA A 118 3.93 -14.14 11.19
N GLN A 119 2.81 -13.45 11.42
CA GLN A 119 2.08 -12.75 10.37
C GLN A 119 2.93 -11.64 9.72
N ARG A 120 3.65 -10.85 10.54
CA ARG A 120 4.59 -9.83 10.02
C ARG A 120 5.68 -10.45 9.16
N GLN A 121 6.28 -11.55 9.63
CA GLN A 121 7.34 -12.26 8.89
C GLN A 121 6.85 -12.73 7.53
N ARG A 122 5.68 -13.38 7.47
CA ARG A 122 5.05 -13.79 6.21
C ARG A 122 4.83 -12.62 5.27
N ARG A 123 4.29 -11.51 5.79
CA ARG A 123 4.05 -10.29 5.00
C ARG A 123 5.35 -9.71 4.43
N THR A 124 6.43 -9.71 5.22
CA THR A 124 7.73 -9.23 4.75
C THR A 124 8.34 -10.14 3.69
N GLU A 125 8.19 -11.46 3.83
CA GLU A 125 8.63 -12.44 2.84
C GLU A 125 7.82 -12.33 1.53
N GLU A 126 6.50 -12.15 1.62
CA GLU A 126 5.64 -11.90 0.46
C GLU A 126 6.03 -10.63 -0.29
N LEU A 127 6.28 -9.54 0.44
CA LEU A 127 6.76 -8.28 -0.14
C LEU A 127 8.13 -8.46 -0.82
N GLN A 128 9.04 -9.18 -0.18
CA GLN A 128 10.34 -9.49 -0.75
C GLN A 128 10.20 -10.36 -2.02
N ARG A 129 9.33 -11.37 -1.99
CA ARG A 129 9.05 -12.24 -3.13
C ARG A 129 8.44 -11.46 -4.29
N ALA A 130 7.48 -10.58 -4.03
CA ALA A 130 6.88 -9.71 -5.04
C ALA A 130 7.92 -8.76 -5.65
N ARG A 131 8.80 -8.19 -4.82
CA ARG A 131 9.91 -7.35 -5.29
C ARG A 131 10.88 -8.12 -6.17
N MET A 132 11.24 -9.34 -5.81
CA MET A 132 12.10 -10.22 -6.61
C MET A 132 11.41 -10.62 -7.92
N ALA A 133 10.12 -10.97 -7.89
CA ALA A 133 9.35 -11.29 -9.09
C ALA A 133 9.26 -10.09 -10.06
N HIS A 134 9.18 -8.87 -9.53
CA HIS A 134 9.19 -7.65 -10.35
C HIS A 134 10.61 -7.29 -10.84
N ALA A 135 11.66 -7.63 -10.09
CA ALA A 135 13.05 -7.42 -10.49
C ALA A 135 13.56 -8.44 -11.53
N VAL A 136 12.96 -9.64 -11.57
CA VAL A 136 13.30 -10.72 -12.52
C VAL A 136 12.50 -10.62 -13.84
N LYS A 137 11.85 -9.48 -14.12
CA LYS A 137 11.41 -9.20 -15.50
C LYS A 137 12.66 -8.87 -16.33
N PRO A 138 13.11 -9.74 -17.25
CA PRO A 138 14.28 -9.44 -18.04
C PRO A 138 13.96 -8.22 -18.91
N PHE A 139 14.87 -7.25 -18.86
CA PHE A 139 14.94 -6.14 -19.78
C PHE A 139 15.29 -6.71 -21.17
N GLY A 140 14.29 -7.14 -21.94
CA GLY A 140 14.53 -7.81 -23.22
C GLY A 140 13.45 -8.74 -23.76
N ALA A 141 12.18 -8.61 -23.36
CA ALA A 141 11.09 -9.20 -24.12
C ALA A 141 10.54 -8.17 -25.09
N GLU A 142 11.17 -8.16 -26.26
CA GLU A 142 10.64 -7.64 -27.52
C GLU A 142 9.13 -7.91 -27.60
N ALA A 143 8.33 -6.84 -27.66
CA ALA A 143 6.89 -6.94 -27.85
C ALA A 143 6.61 -7.35 -29.31
N THR A 144 6.92 -8.59 -29.65
CA THR A 144 6.26 -9.25 -30.77
C THR A 144 4.89 -9.72 -30.28
N SER A 145 3.89 -9.14 -30.94
CA SER A 145 2.49 -9.50 -30.96
C SER A 145 2.15 -10.93 -30.52
N SER A 146 1.19 -11.05 -29.62
CA SER A 146 0.09 -12.01 -29.72
C SER A 146 -1.07 -11.51 -28.89
N THR A 147 -1.78 -10.52 -29.46
CA THR A 147 -3.18 -10.25 -29.14
C THR A 147 -4.00 -11.50 -29.51
N PRO A 148 -4.75 -12.15 -28.60
CA PRO A 148 -5.91 -12.91 -29.03
C PRO A 148 -7.01 -11.90 -29.37
N SER A 149 -7.23 -11.69 -30.67
CA SER A 149 -8.40 -10.95 -31.18
C SER A 149 -9.70 -11.57 -30.65
N PRO A 150 -10.67 -10.80 -30.15
CA PRO A 150 -12.04 -11.28 -30.09
C PRO A 150 -12.61 -11.22 -31.52
N ALA A 151 -13.10 -12.36 -31.98
CA ALA A 151 -13.84 -12.46 -33.23
C ALA A 151 -15.08 -11.55 -33.17
N MET A 152 -15.13 -10.63 -34.12
CA MET A 152 -16.31 -9.92 -34.55
C MET A 152 -17.31 -10.92 -35.16
N GLU A 153 -18.39 -11.20 -34.45
CA GLU A 153 -19.60 -11.75 -35.05
C GLU A 153 -20.64 -10.62 -35.12
N ALA A 154 -20.71 -10.02 -36.31
CA ALA A 154 -21.79 -9.13 -36.69
C ALA A 154 -23.00 -9.98 -37.09
N THR A 155 -24.05 -9.96 -36.29
CA THR A 155 -25.42 -10.21 -36.76
C THR A 155 -26.36 -9.24 -36.05
N SER A 156 -26.63 -8.11 -36.71
CA SER A 156 -27.93 -7.42 -36.60
C SER A 156 -28.99 -8.27 -37.29
N PRO A 157 -30.24 -8.33 -36.78
CA PRO A 157 -31.21 -7.30 -37.16
C PRO A 157 -32.23 -6.88 -36.07
N SER A 158 -32.45 -5.55 -35.96
CA SER A 158 -33.75 -4.83 -35.99
C SER A 158 -34.88 -5.16 -34.97
N PRO A 159 -35.97 -4.36 -34.87
CA PRO A 159 -36.34 -3.64 -33.65
C PRO A 159 -37.62 -4.16 -32.96
N SER A 160 -37.90 -3.55 -31.80
CA SER A 160 -39.05 -3.69 -30.88
C SER A 160 -40.41 -4.08 -31.48
N PRO A 161 -41.23 -4.77 -30.67
CA PRO A 161 -42.59 -4.29 -30.43
C PRO A 161 -42.99 -4.29 -28.93
N THR A 162 -43.67 -3.21 -28.54
CA THR A 162 -44.52 -3.07 -27.34
C THR A 162 -45.66 -4.10 -27.38
N PRO A 163 -46.14 -4.60 -26.23
CA PRO A 163 -47.59 -4.56 -26.01
C PRO A 163 -48.05 -4.30 -24.55
N GLU A 164 -49.18 -3.58 -24.49
CA GLU A 164 -50.18 -3.33 -23.44
C GLU A 164 -49.79 -2.79 -22.05
#